data_AF-I3UDJ1-F1
#
_entry.id   AF-I3UDJ1-F1
#
_cell.length_a   1.000
_cell.length_b   1.000
_cell.length_c   1.000
_cell.angle_alpha   90.00
_cell.angle_beta   90.00
_cell.angle_gamma   90.00
#
_symmetry.space_group_name_H-M   'P 1'
#
loop_
_entity.id
_entity.type
_entity.pdbx_description
1 polymer ?
#
loop_
_entity_poly.entity_id
_entity_poly.type
_entity_poly.pdbx_seq_one_letter_code
_entity_poly.pdbx_strand_id
1 'polypeptide(L)'
;MLQKILLPIIVFIIVLIGLTFGEGVFTALAVWLHDITGLVIYNFSDLYYTVSEYVSRHPVKILVALVVTAIVCIWIYKNKDEELTRQASSRKIAIFLAIFLGWLGAHRFYNGQIGMGLLYLIISFIWLPLTVFLSLIDAVRYIFMNDEEYRLRIQSS
;
A
#
# COMPACT_ATOMS: atom_id res chain seq x y z
N MET A 1 1.16 32.21 9.61
CA MET A 1 -0.32 32.35 9.65
C MET A 1 -0.97 31.95 8.33
N LEU A 2 -0.42 32.36 7.18
CA LEU A 2 -0.95 32.02 5.85
C LEU A 2 -1.07 30.51 5.56
N GLN A 3 -0.06 29.71 5.92
CA GLN A 3 -0.07 28.25 5.71
C GLN A 3 -1.20 27.52 6.48
N LYS A 4 -1.62 28.05 7.64
CA LYS A 4 -2.69 27.45 8.45
C LYS A 4 -4.07 27.62 7.81
N ILE A 5 -4.25 28.64 6.97
CA ILE A 5 -5.49 28.94 6.24
C ILE A 5 -5.47 28.34 4.83
N LEU A 6 -4.29 28.25 4.20
CA LEU A 6 -4.14 27.70 2.86
C LEU A 6 -4.41 26.19 2.81
N LEU A 7 -4.01 25.45 3.85
CA LEU A 7 -4.22 24.01 3.97
C LEU A 7 -5.71 23.61 3.84
N PRO A 8 -6.66 24.14 4.65
CA PRO A 8 -8.07 23.76 4.54
C PRO A 8 -8.69 24.17 3.20
N ILE A 9 -8.24 25.26 2.57
CA ILE A 9 -8.74 25.70 1.25
C ILE A 9 -8.30 24.72 0.15
N ILE A 10 -7.04 24.30 0.16
CA ILE A 10 -6.53 23.31 -0.80
C ILE A 10 -7.24 21.97 -0.60
N VAL A 11 -7.42 21.54 0.66
CA VAL A 11 -8.17 20.31 0.98
C VAL A 11 -9.61 20.40 0.48
N PHE A 12 -10.29 21.52 0.68
CA PHE A 12 -11.65 21.75 0.18
C PHE A 12 -11.73 21.64 -1.35
N ILE A 13 -10.80 22.24 -2.09
CA ILE A 13 -10.78 22.20 -3.56
C ILE A 13 -10.52 20.77 -4.06
N ILE A 14 -9.58 20.04 -3.45
CA ILE A 14 -9.28 18.65 -3.80
C ILE A 14 -10.49 17.75 -3.52
N VAL A 15 -11.19 17.97 -2.39
CA VAL A 15 -12.43 17.26 -2.06
C VAL A 15 -13.51 17.52 -3.10
N LEU A 16 -13.67 18.78 -3.52
CA LEU A 16 -14.66 19.19 -4.50
C LEU A 16 -14.37 18.58 -5.88
N ILE A 17 -13.11 18.52 -6.29
CA ILE A 17 -12.69 17.86 -7.54
C ILE A 17 -12.91 16.34 -7.48
N GLY A 18 -12.53 15.68 -6.36
CA GLY A 18 -12.76 14.24 -6.19
C GLY A 18 -14.24 13.87 -6.21
N LEU A 19 -15.11 14.72 -5.64
CA LEU A 19 -16.56 14.55 -5.69
C LEU A 19 -17.16 14.84 -7.08
N THR A 20 -16.55 15.75 -7.85
CA THR A 20 -17.06 16.16 -9.16
C THR A 20 -16.62 15.22 -10.30
N PHE A 21 -15.43 14.61 -10.20
CA PHE A 21 -14.85 13.78 -11.28
C PHE A 21 -14.73 12.29 -10.92
N GLY A 22 -15.15 11.89 -9.72
CA GLY A 22 -14.96 10.54 -9.19
C GLY A 22 -15.57 9.42 -10.04
N GLU A 23 -16.78 9.59 -10.55
CA GLU A 23 -17.45 8.47 -11.24
C GLU A 23 -16.72 8.04 -12.54
N GLY A 24 -16.21 8.99 -13.34
CA GLY A 24 -15.57 8.67 -14.62
C GLY A 24 -14.20 7.99 -14.48
N VAL A 25 -13.35 8.50 -13.58
CA VAL A 25 -12.00 7.96 -13.35
C VAL A 25 -12.07 6.58 -12.69
N PHE A 26 -13.01 6.38 -11.77
CA PHE A 26 -13.19 5.09 -11.10
C PHE A 26 -13.77 4.04 -12.05
N THR A 27 -14.69 4.43 -12.94
CA THR A 27 -15.22 3.51 -13.95
C THR A 27 -14.10 3.04 -14.89
N ALA A 28 -13.22 3.95 -15.33
CA ALA A 28 -12.08 3.60 -16.17
C ALA A 28 -11.10 2.64 -15.46
N LEU A 29 -10.79 2.87 -14.18
CA LEU A 29 -9.95 1.97 -13.39
C LEU A 29 -10.61 0.60 -13.13
N ALA A 30 -11.91 0.57 -12.86
CA ALA A 30 -12.66 -0.67 -12.62
C ALA A 30 -12.73 -1.53 -13.88
N VAL A 31 -12.94 -0.92 -15.05
CA VAL A 31 -12.89 -1.61 -16.35
C VAL A 31 -11.50 -2.17 -16.61
N TRP A 32 -10.45 -1.37 -16.40
CA TRP A 32 -9.07 -1.83 -16.58
C TRP A 32 -8.70 -2.98 -15.62
N LEU A 33 -9.16 -2.95 -14.36
CA LEU A 33 -8.97 -4.03 -13.39
C LEU A 33 -9.74 -5.30 -13.77
N HIS A 34 -10.97 -5.16 -14.26
CA HIS A 34 -11.76 -6.28 -14.77
C HIS A 34 -11.04 -6.98 -15.93
N ASP A 35 -10.43 -6.22 -16.85
CA ASP A 35 -9.70 -6.79 -17.99
C ASP A 35 -8.42 -7.52 -17.56
N ILE A 36 -7.67 -6.95 -16.60
CA ILE A 36 -6.49 -7.61 -16.00
C ILE A 36 -6.91 -8.90 -15.27
N THR A 37 -7.97 -8.85 -14.47
CA THR A 37 -8.45 -10.01 -13.70
C THR A 37 -8.99 -11.11 -14.59
N GLY A 38 -9.65 -10.78 -15.70
CA GLY A 38 -10.04 -11.75 -16.73
C GLY A 38 -8.85 -12.53 -17.27
N LEU A 39 -7.80 -11.84 -17.72
CA LEU A 39 -6.57 -12.48 -18.24
C LEU A 39 -5.89 -13.39 -17.21
N VAL A 40 -5.86 -12.99 -15.94
CA VAL A 40 -5.26 -13.78 -14.86
C VAL A 40 -6.10 -15.03 -14.56
N ILE A 41 -7.43 -14.94 -14.57
CA ILE A 41 -8.32 -16.07 -14.24
C ILE A 41 -8.37 -17.10 -15.37
N TYR A 42 -8.41 -16.69 -16.65
CA TYR A 42 -8.48 -17.63 -17.78
C TYR A 42 -7.22 -18.50 -17.93
N ASN A 43 -6.03 -17.98 -17.61
CA ASN A 43 -4.77 -18.73 -17.67
C ASN A 43 -4.42 -19.45 -16.36
N PHE A 44 -5.20 -19.27 -15.29
CA PHE A 44 -4.88 -19.85 -13.99
C PHE A 44 -5.01 -21.37 -13.96
N SER A 45 -5.87 -21.94 -14.82
CA SER A 45 -6.04 -23.38 -14.96
C SER A 45 -4.77 -24.05 -15.48
N ASP A 46 -4.18 -23.52 -16.55
CA ASP A 46 -2.95 -24.05 -17.17
C ASP A 46 -1.75 -23.93 -16.21
N LEU A 47 -1.66 -22.80 -15.50
CA LEU A 47 -0.70 -22.61 -14.42
C LEU A 47 -0.89 -23.63 -13.30
N TYR A 48 -2.14 -23.86 -12.88
CA TYR A 48 -2.47 -24.82 -11.81
C TYR A 48 -2.06 -26.24 -12.19
N TYR A 49 -2.39 -26.71 -13.40
CA TYR A 49 -2.02 -28.04 -13.86
C TYR A 49 -0.51 -28.20 -13.99
N THR A 50 0.18 -27.21 -14.56
CA THR A 50 1.64 -27.21 -14.71
C THR A 50 2.34 -27.26 -13.35
N VAL A 51 1.90 -26.45 -12.38
CA VAL A 51 2.47 -26.44 -11.02
C VAL A 51 2.17 -27.77 -10.30
N SER A 52 0.95 -28.28 -10.40
CA SER A 52 0.54 -29.55 -9.77
C SER A 52 1.35 -30.74 -10.30
N GLU A 53 1.56 -30.79 -11.61
CA GLU A 53 2.39 -31.82 -12.27
C GLU A 53 3.86 -31.73 -11.82
N TYR A 54 4.42 -30.52 -11.76
CA TYR A 54 5.79 -30.30 -11.29
C TYR A 54 5.99 -30.70 -9.83
N VAL A 55 5.07 -30.30 -8.93
CA VAL A 55 5.10 -30.65 -7.50
C VAL A 55 5.04 -32.16 -7.32
N SER A 56 4.19 -32.84 -8.08
CA SER A 56 4.03 -34.30 -8.03
C SER A 56 5.26 -35.04 -8.58
N ARG A 57 5.91 -34.50 -9.62
CA ARG A 57 7.14 -35.09 -10.20
C ARG A 57 8.40 -34.86 -9.36
N HIS A 58 8.45 -33.79 -8.57
CA HIS A 58 9.65 -33.39 -7.84
C HIS A 58 9.40 -33.08 -6.35
N PRO A 59 8.79 -33.99 -5.58
CA PRO A 59 8.40 -33.73 -4.19
C PRO A 59 9.61 -33.41 -3.30
N VAL A 60 10.76 -34.06 -3.53
CA VAL A 60 11.99 -33.83 -2.76
C VAL A 60 12.53 -32.41 -2.98
N LYS A 61 12.50 -31.89 -4.21
CA LYS A 61 12.95 -30.52 -4.50
C LYS A 61 12.07 -29.50 -3.79
N ILE A 62 10.76 -29.73 -3.76
CA ILE A 62 9.80 -28.88 -3.04
C ILE A 62 10.09 -28.92 -1.54
N LEU A 63 10.29 -30.11 -0.96
CA LEU A 63 10.57 -30.27 0.47
C LEU A 63 11.86 -29.56 0.86
N VAL A 64 12.94 -29.73 0.09
CA VAL A 64 14.21 -29.02 0.32
C VAL A 64 14.01 -27.50 0.21
N ALA A 65 13.30 -27.02 -0.81
CA ALA A 65 13.01 -25.60 -0.98
C ALA A 65 12.23 -25.04 0.22
N LEU A 66 11.24 -25.78 0.75
CA LEU A 66 10.47 -25.39 1.93
C LEU A 66 11.34 -25.35 3.19
N VAL A 67 12.21 -26.34 3.40
CA VAL A 67 13.14 -26.37 4.55
C VAL A 67 14.13 -25.21 4.49
N VAL A 68 14.74 -24.96 3.33
CA VAL A 68 15.65 -23.83 3.13
C VAL A 68 14.90 -22.51 3.36
N THR A 69 13.70 -22.36 2.80
CA THR A 69 12.86 -21.16 3.00
C THR A 69 12.55 -20.96 4.47
N ALA A 70 12.20 -22.01 5.21
CA ALA A 70 11.93 -21.92 6.64
C ALA A 70 13.17 -21.47 7.43
N ILE A 71 14.34 -22.05 7.15
CA ILE A 71 15.61 -21.68 7.80
C ILE A 71 15.95 -20.21 7.52
N VAL A 72 15.86 -19.77 6.26
CA VAL A 72 16.11 -18.38 5.87
C VAL A 72 15.11 -17.43 6.55
N CYS A 73 13.82 -17.76 6.56
CA CYS A 73 12.80 -16.94 7.23
C CYS A 73 13.06 -16.81 8.74
N ILE A 74 13.43 -17.89 9.42
CA ILE A 74 13.78 -17.87 10.84
C ILE A 74 15.01 -17.00 11.09
N TRP A 75 16.05 -17.15 10.25
CA TRP A 75 17.27 -16.34 10.33
C TRP A 75 16.98 -14.84 10.12
N ILE A 76 16.16 -14.50 9.11
CA ILE A 76 15.75 -13.12 8.83
C ILE A 76 14.94 -12.56 9.99
N TYR A 77 13.98 -13.31 10.53
CA TYR A 77 13.12 -12.83 11.62
C TYR A 77 13.94 -12.56 12.89
N LYS A 78 14.88 -13.44 13.23
CA LYS A 78 15.73 -13.31 14.40
C LYS A 78 16.74 -12.15 14.31
N ASN A 79 17.09 -11.72 13.11
CA ASN A 79 18.00 -10.59 12.88
C ASN A 79 17.27 -9.28 12.50
N LYS A 80 15.94 -9.27 12.47
CA LYS A 80 15.15 -8.14 11.93
C LYS A 80 14.94 -6.98 12.91
N ASP A 81 15.19 -7.20 14.20
CA ASP A 81 14.89 -6.24 15.27
C ASP A 81 15.77 -4.98 15.23
N GLU A 82 16.92 -5.02 14.54
CA GLU A 82 17.84 -3.87 14.44
C GLU A 82 17.70 -3.05 13.14
N GLU A 83 17.13 -3.63 12.07
CA GLU A 83 17.13 -3.01 10.74
C GLU A 83 15.76 -2.46 10.30
N LEU A 84 14.65 -3.06 10.73
CA LEU A 84 13.29 -2.58 10.42
C LEU A 84 12.99 -1.21 11.04
N THR A 85 13.55 -0.92 12.20
CA THR A 85 13.40 0.35 12.93
C THR A 85 14.27 1.47 12.35
N ARG A 86 15.20 1.14 11.44
CA ARG A 86 16.19 2.06 10.86
C ARG A 86 15.90 2.50 9.43
N GLN A 87 14.86 1.98 8.78
CA GLN A 87 14.48 2.52 7.49
C GLN A 87 13.82 3.89 7.72
N ALA A 88 14.63 4.95 7.63
CA ALA A 88 14.12 6.31 7.54
C ALA A 88 13.24 6.37 6.29
N SER A 89 11.92 6.24 6.49
CA SER A 89 10.95 6.43 5.43
C SER A 89 11.22 7.80 4.81
N SER A 90 11.35 7.84 3.49
CA SER A 90 11.52 9.10 2.79
C SER A 90 10.17 9.78 2.71
N ARG A 91 10.06 10.99 3.27
CA ARG A 91 8.86 11.83 3.18
C ARG A 91 8.33 11.91 1.75
N LYS A 92 9.23 12.05 0.76
CA LYS A 92 8.88 12.12 -0.67
C LYS A 92 8.22 10.83 -1.16
N ILE A 93 8.75 9.68 -0.76
CA ILE A 93 8.18 8.37 -1.13
C ILE A 93 6.82 8.19 -0.45
N ALA A 94 6.67 8.59 0.82
CA ALA A 94 5.39 8.52 1.50
C ALA A 94 4.31 9.43 0.89
N ILE A 95 4.68 10.63 0.43
CA ILE A 95 3.79 11.53 -0.33
C ILE A 95 3.36 10.84 -1.63
N PHE A 96 4.32 10.32 -2.40
CA PHE A 96 4.03 9.61 -3.65
C PHE A 96 3.08 8.44 -3.40
N LEU A 97 3.38 7.63 -2.39
CA LEU A 97 2.58 6.46 -2.04
C LEU A 97 1.18 6.84 -1.54
N ALA A 98 1.03 7.96 -0.83
CA ALA A 98 -0.25 8.47 -0.36
C ALA A 98 -1.12 9.02 -1.51
N ILE A 99 -0.52 9.54 -2.59
CA ILE A 99 -1.27 10.03 -3.76
C ILE A 99 -1.71 8.87 -4.65
N PHE A 100 -0.81 7.95 -4.99
CA PHE A 100 -1.08 6.91 -5.98
C PHE A 100 -1.68 5.64 -5.38
N LEU A 101 -1.28 5.27 -4.18
CA LEU A 101 -1.62 4.01 -3.51
C LEU A 101 -2.22 4.23 -2.11
N GLY A 102 -2.61 5.47 -1.81
CA GLY A 102 -3.06 5.86 -0.48
C GLY A 102 -4.42 5.29 -0.09
N TRP A 103 -5.27 5.02 -1.08
CA TRP A 103 -6.56 4.35 -0.89
C TRP A 103 -6.42 2.92 -0.35
N LEU A 104 -5.29 2.26 -0.61
CA LEU A 104 -4.94 0.96 -0.01
C LEU A 104 -4.23 1.09 1.35
N GLY A 105 -3.90 2.31 1.79
CA GLY A 105 -3.12 2.57 3.01
C GLY A 105 -1.62 2.31 2.86
N ALA A 106 -1.10 2.24 1.63
CA ALA A 106 0.30 1.90 1.38
C ALA A 106 1.31 2.85 2.06
N HIS A 107 1.01 4.16 2.13
CA HIS A 107 1.84 5.13 2.86
C HIS A 107 1.91 4.85 4.36
N ARG A 108 0.87 4.26 4.96
CA ARG A 108 0.87 3.85 6.37
C ARG A 108 1.77 2.64 6.58
N PHE A 109 1.70 1.63 5.71
CA PHE A 109 2.61 0.48 5.74
C PHE A 109 4.07 0.91 5.53
N TYR A 110 4.32 1.83 4.61
CA TYR A 110 5.66 2.38 4.36
C TYR A 110 6.24 3.11 5.59
N ASN A 111 5.38 3.71 6.41
CA ASN A 111 5.75 4.34 7.66
C ASN A 111 5.86 3.35 8.83
N GLY A 112 5.75 2.04 8.60
CA GLY A 112 5.74 1.03 9.68
C GLY A 112 4.44 0.94 10.49
N GLN A 113 3.41 1.71 10.12
CA GLN A 113 2.13 1.80 10.83
C GLN A 113 1.17 0.69 10.35
N ILE A 114 1.53 -0.58 10.60
CA ILE A 114 0.82 -1.75 10.08
C ILE A 114 -0.66 -1.76 10.49
N GLY A 115 -0.97 -1.40 11.74
CA GLY A 115 -2.35 -1.35 12.23
C GLY A 115 -3.22 -0.33 11.47
N MET A 116 -2.71 0.89 11.25
CA MET A 116 -3.42 1.90 10.47
C MET A 116 -3.50 1.53 8.98
N GLY A 117 -2.46 0.92 8.41
CA GLY A 117 -2.49 0.43 7.04
C GLY A 117 -3.59 -0.61 6.82
N LEU A 118 -3.73 -1.56 7.75
CA LEU A 118 -4.78 -2.57 7.69
C LEU A 118 -6.19 -1.96 7.83
N LEU A 119 -6.34 -0.96 8.71
CA LEU A 119 -7.60 -0.22 8.85
C LEU A 119 -7.98 0.46 7.52
N TYR A 120 -7.04 1.13 6.86
CA TYR A 120 -7.27 1.72 5.55
C TYR A 120 -7.71 0.68 4.52
N LEU A 121 -7.04 -0.48 4.51
CA LEU A 121 -7.38 -1.56 3.58
C LEU A 121 -8.80 -2.10 3.80
N ILE A 122 -9.23 -2.30 5.06
CA ILE A 122 -10.59 -2.74 5.39
C ILE A 122 -11.62 -1.68 4.99
N ILE A 123 -11.39 -0.42 5.35
CA ILE A 123 -12.30 0.68 5.02
C ILE A 123 -12.37 0.88 3.50
N SER A 124 -11.28 0.66 2.76
CA SER A 124 -11.24 0.83 1.30
C SER A 124 -12.20 -0.14 0.59
N PHE A 125 -12.39 -1.32 1.17
CA PHE A 125 -13.32 -2.33 0.66
C PHE A 125 -14.78 -1.98 0.94
N ILE A 126 -15.05 -1.26 2.03
CA ILE A 126 -16.40 -0.85 2.44
C ILE A 126 -16.80 0.46 1.76
N TRP A 127 -15.87 1.42 1.73
CA TRP A 127 -16.11 2.76 1.21
C TRP A 127 -14.82 3.40 0.67
N LEU A 128 -14.54 3.08 -0.59
CA LEU A 128 -13.33 3.50 -1.30
C LEU A 128 -13.13 5.03 -1.35
N PRO A 129 -14.14 5.87 -1.66
CA PRO A 129 -13.97 7.32 -1.70
C PRO A 129 -13.40 7.90 -0.40
N LEU A 130 -13.89 7.43 0.76
CA LEU A 130 -13.41 7.91 2.06
C LEU A 130 -11.90 7.68 2.24
N THR A 131 -11.42 6.49 1.90
CA THR A 131 -9.98 6.17 2.04
C THR A 131 -9.10 6.96 1.09
N VAL A 132 -9.57 7.21 -0.13
CA VAL A 132 -8.90 8.09 -1.11
C VAL A 132 -8.77 9.49 -0.52
N PHE A 133 -9.85 10.06 0.02
CA PHE A 133 -9.82 11.39 0.63
C PHE A 133 -8.89 11.46 1.84
N LEU A 134 -8.98 10.50 2.76
CA LEU A 134 -8.11 10.44 3.94
C LEU A 134 -6.62 10.36 3.55
N SER A 135 -6.31 9.59 2.51
CA SER A 135 -4.94 9.46 2.02
C SER A 135 -4.39 10.70 1.33
N LEU A 136 -5.24 11.45 0.59
CA LEU A 136 -4.86 12.74 0.03
C LEU A 136 -4.63 13.78 1.12
N ILE A 137 -5.43 13.78 2.19
CA ILE A 137 -5.21 14.64 3.36
C ILE A 137 -3.83 14.34 3.98
N ASP A 138 -3.47 13.07 4.13
CA ASP A 138 -2.14 12.67 4.60
C ASP A 138 -1.03 13.13 3.66
N ALA A 139 -1.21 12.99 2.34
CA ALA A 139 -0.23 13.44 1.35
C ALA A 139 0.02 14.95 1.45
N VAL A 140 -1.05 15.75 1.51
CA VAL A 140 -0.97 17.20 1.67
C VAL A 140 -0.27 17.54 2.98
N ARG A 141 -0.62 16.88 4.07
CA ARG A 141 0.03 17.06 5.36
C ARG A 141 1.53 16.78 5.28
N TYR A 142 1.95 15.70 4.64
CA TYR A 142 3.36 15.36 4.47
C TYR A 142 4.11 16.36 3.59
N ILE A 143 3.47 16.96 2.58
CA ILE A 143 4.05 18.02 1.75
C ILE A 143 4.39 19.26 2.60
N PHE A 144 3.50 19.63 3.54
CA PHE A 144 3.70 20.79 4.41
C PHE A 144 4.59 20.53 5.62
N MET A 145 4.91 19.28 5.91
CA MET A 145 5.79 18.86 6.99
C MET A 145 7.25 18.84 6.50
N ASN A 146 8.22 19.24 7.34
CA ASN A 146 9.64 19.10 6.99
C ASN A 146 10.14 17.65 7.25
N ASP A 147 11.34 17.29 6.75
CA ASP A 147 11.84 15.91 6.89
C ASP A 147 12.06 15.49 8.36
N GLU A 148 12.40 16.45 9.23
CA GLU A 148 12.63 16.21 10.65
C GLU A 148 11.33 15.95 11.42
N GLU A 149 10.33 16.80 11.22
CA GLU A 149 8.98 16.67 11.79
C GLU A 149 8.31 15.38 11.32
N TYR A 150 8.52 15.00 10.06
CA TYR A 150 8.05 13.73 9.50
C TYR A 150 8.70 12.53 10.20
N ARG A 151 10.03 12.55 10.38
CA ARG A 151 10.75 11.48 11.09
C ARG A 151 10.29 11.36 12.55
N LEU A 152 10.16 12.48 13.26
CA LEU A 152 9.70 12.50 14.65
C LEU A 152 8.30 11.90 14.79
N ARG A 153 7.39 12.24 13.87
CA ARG A 153 6.02 11.73 13.90
C ARG A 153 5.94 10.23 13.67
N ILE A 154 6.78 9.68 12.80
CA ILE A 154 6.78 8.25 12.51
C ILE A 154 7.37 7.45 13.67
N GLN A 155 8.39 7.98 14.34
CA GLN A 155 8.95 7.34 15.53
C GLN A 155 8.00 7.34 16.74
N SER A 156 7.07 8.29 16.81
CA SER A 156 6.12 8.41 17.93
C SER A 156 4.80 7.67 17.72
N SER A 157 4.60 7.01 16.57
CA SER A 157 3.33 6.36 16.17
C SER A 157 3.40 4.86 16.37
#